data_AF-A0A520BZA7-F1
#
_entry.id   AF-A0A520BZA7-F1
#
_cell.length_a   1.000
_cell.length_b   1.000
_cell.length_c   1.000
_cell.angle_alpha   90.00
_cell.angle_beta   90.00
_cell.angle_gamma   90.00
#
_symmetry.space_group_name_H-M   'P 1'
#
loop_
_entity.id
_entity.type
_entity.pdbx_description
1 polymer ?
#
loop_
_entity_poly.entity_id
_entity_poly.type
_entity_poly.pdbx_seq_one_letter_code
_entity_poly.pdbx_strand_id
1 'polypeptide(L)'
;MTPIRRLPAQGCILLAVLALAACGGGGGGGGAQGSATPSTPPVVTVPPPTTPVDPTPPASAPSAPPTDTGPGSSITCTSGDTPVVAAANFELVNAVRADAGVPQLVYLPALGATAQDHARYVAFNGNSGSSETAGLPCFTGATVEERLAAAGVAPVQRPGMRPHGESVLAYDAPSSAAFGPAKIVEDALNNLYGRMLLLNPMAQQGGVGMSVQPQRRALVLDVAGAADASASSDSFAVWPRDGSTGLPVRMLASNMKPLDAALTEGYPVTLHALAPVQVSRFAMTYAGSGNPVAATLVTSANDRHAFLSQNEAALVPEAPLAAGTQYRVELDAIVGTTAVHRSWLFTTAP
;
A
#
# COMPACT_ATOMS: atom_id res chain seq x y z
N MET A 1 -3.24 -51.58 31.75
CA MET A 1 -3.02 -51.73 33.21
C MET A 1 -1.57 -52.17 33.44
N THR A 2 -0.69 -51.20 33.71
CA THR A 2 0.65 -51.34 34.33
C THR A 2 1.06 -49.92 34.76
N PRO A 3 1.86 -49.73 35.85
CA PRO A 3 1.60 -48.66 36.80
C PRO A 3 2.41 -47.37 36.61
N ILE A 4 1.87 -46.37 37.30
CA ILE A 4 2.33 -45.01 37.58
C ILE A 4 3.73 -44.98 38.20
N ARG A 5 4.58 -44.05 37.75
CA ARG A 5 5.69 -43.49 38.52
C ARG A 5 5.59 -41.96 38.56
N ARG A 6 5.27 -41.44 39.74
CA ARG A 6 5.48 -40.03 40.15
C ARG A 6 6.91 -39.86 40.64
N LEU A 7 7.49 -38.68 40.44
CA LEU A 7 8.64 -38.09 41.16
C LEU A 7 8.66 -36.55 40.85
N PRO A 8 9.30 -35.70 41.66
CA PRO A 8 8.61 -34.71 42.48
C PRO A 8 8.94 -33.24 42.15
N ALA A 9 8.17 -32.36 42.78
CA ALA A 9 8.29 -30.91 42.79
C ALA A 9 9.43 -30.40 43.68
N GLN A 10 10.21 -29.45 43.17
CA GLN A 10 11.04 -28.45 43.88
C GLN A 10 11.11 -27.24 42.93
N GLY A 11 10.72 -26.00 43.24
CA GLY A 11 10.68 -25.29 44.51
C GLY A 11 11.92 -24.40 44.62
N CYS A 12 11.91 -23.19 44.05
CA CYS A 12 12.86 -22.12 44.36
C CYS A 12 12.25 -20.73 44.09
N ILE A 13 11.80 -20.12 45.18
CA ILE A 13 11.49 -18.69 45.32
C ILE A 13 12.81 -17.99 45.61
N LEU A 14 13.12 -16.89 44.91
CA LEU A 14 14.08 -15.89 45.40
C LEU A 14 13.48 -14.48 45.26
N LEU A 15 13.07 -13.94 46.41
CA LEU A 15 13.00 -12.50 46.66
C LEU A 15 14.41 -12.00 46.97
N ALA A 16 14.80 -10.85 46.41
CA ALA A 16 15.82 -9.99 46.98
C ALA A 16 15.41 -8.52 46.77
N VAL A 17 15.10 -7.87 47.89
CA VAL A 17 14.91 -6.43 48.05
C VAL A 17 16.27 -5.80 48.30
N LEU A 18 16.58 -4.67 47.66
CA LEU A 18 17.58 -3.71 48.12
C LEU A 18 17.17 -2.30 47.68
N ALA A 19 16.78 -1.49 48.66
CA ALA A 19 16.61 -0.06 48.55
C ALA A 19 17.92 0.63 48.92
N LEU A 20 18.21 1.80 48.31
CA LEU A 20 19.01 2.86 48.92
C LEU A 20 18.53 4.23 48.38
N ALA A 21 18.28 5.15 49.32
CA ALA A 21 18.02 6.58 49.15
C ALA A 21 19.32 7.34 48.72
N ALA A 22 19.39 8.63 48.37
CA ALA A 22 18.58 9.82 48.62
C ALA A 22 18.99 11.03 47.74
N CYS A 23 18.26 12.15 47.90
CA CYS A 23 18.65 13.57 47.78
C CYS A 23 18.57 14.25 46.38
N GLY A 24 17.93 15.41 46.19
CA GLY A 24 17.20 16.27 47.11
C GLY A 24 16.68 17.59 46.48
N GLY A 25 15.90 18.31 47.30
CA GLY A 25 15.60 19.77 47.25
C GLY A 25 14.69 20.28 46.12
N GLY A 26 13.60 21.03 46.31
CA GLY A 26 13.09 21.77 47.47
C GLY A 26 12.98 23.26 47.16
N GLY A 27 11.77 23.84 47.28
CA GLY A 27 11.58 25.29 47.43
C GLY A 27 10.49 25.91 46.57
N GLY A 28 9.28 26.05 47.13
CA GLY A 28 8.21 26.88 46.61
C GLY A 28 8.21 28.30 47.19
N GLY A 29 7.46 29.19 46.56
CA GLY A 29 7.17 30.54 47.06
C GLY A 29 6.27 31.30 46.10
N GLY A 30 4.97 31.36 46.39
CA GLY A 30 4.02 32.23 45.71
C GLY A 30 3.91 33.59 46.39
N GLY A 31 3.35 34.57 45.67
CA GLY A 31 2.71 35.74 46.28
C GLY A 31 2.91 37.10 45.59
N ALA A 32 1.85 37.52 44.88
CA ALA A 32 1.26 38.86 44.82
C ALA A 32 1.97 40.07 44.14
N GLN A 33 1.31 40.53 43.08
CA GLN A 33 0.93 41.91 42.68
C GLN A 33 1.70 43.14 43.20
N GLY A 34 2.09 44.01 42.24
CA GLY A 34 2.36 45.43 42.44
C GLY A 34 2.72 46.13 41.12
N SER A 35 1.94 47.15 40.74
CA SER A 35 1.95 47.89 39.46
C SER A 35 3.00 49.02 39.33
N ALA A 36 3.28 49.36 38.05
CA ALA A 36 3.83 50.63 37.49
C ALA A 36 5.32 50.93 37.72
N THR A 37 6.13 51.44 36.78
CA THR A 37 5.95 52.32 35.58
C THR A 37 7.12 52.12 34.56
N PRO A 38 7.07 52.72 33.35
CA PRO A 38 7.74 52.18 32.15
C PRO A 38 9.17 52.70 31.90
N SER A 39 10.05 51.81 31.44
CA SER A 39 11.37 52.14 30.87
C SER A 39 11.40 51.89 29.36
N THR A 40 11.79 52.91 28.61
CA THR A 40 11.89 53.00 27.15
C THR A 40 12.75 51.88 26.54
N PRO A 41 12.30 51.17 25.48
CA PRO A 41 13.10 50.17 24.79
C PRO A 41 14.13 50.79 23.83
N PRO A 42 15.28 50.12 23.59
CA PRO A 42 16.32 50.62 22.70
C PRO A 42 15.86 50.56 21.23
N VAL A 43 16.20 51.63 20.50
CA VAL A 43 15.93 51.82 19.06
C VAL A 43 16.70 50.77 18.26
N VAL A 44 15.96 49.85 17.63
CA VAL A 44 16.48 48.97 16.59
C VAL A 44 16.39 49.70 15.26
N THR A 45 17.53 49.98 14.65
CA THR A 45 17.66 50.53 13.29
C THR A 45 17.16 49.53 12.26
N VAL A 46 16.14 49.93 11.50
CA VAL A 46 15.53 49.18 10.38
C VAL A 46 16.36 49.39 9.10
N PRO A 47 16.81 48.34 8.39
CA PRO A 47 17.39 48.47 7.05
C PRO A 47 16.31 48.77 5.99
N PRO A 48 16.67 49.45 4.88
CA PRO A 48 15.73 49.95 3.88
C PRO A 48 15.01 48.83 3.10
N PRO A 49 13.83 49.13 2.49
CA PRO A 49 12.95 48.12 1.91
C PRO A 49 13.56 47.52 0.63
N THR A 50 13.75 46.20 0.64
CA THR A 50 14.00 45.42 -0.57
C THR A 50 12.69 45.24 -1.34
N THR A 51 12.76 45.47 -2.65
CA THR A 51 11.70 45.28 -3.64
C THR A 51 11.00 43.91 -3.56
N PRO A 52 9.73 43.80 -3.98
CA PRO A 52 8.98 42.55 -3.94
C PRO A 52 9.65 41.48 -4.80
N VAL A 53 9.98 40.35 -4.18
CA VAL A 53 10.33 39.11 -4.88
C VAL A 53 9.01 38.41 -5.22
N ASP A 54 8.81 38.13 -6.50
CA ASP A 54 7.69 37.37 -7.06
C ASP A 54 7.47 36.04 -6.31
N PRO A 55 6.23 35.56 -6.16
CA PRO A 55 5.97 34.31 -5.49
C PRO A 55 6.52 33.14 -6.31
N THR A 56 7.36 32.35 -5.65
CA THR A 56 7.82 31.03 -6.09
C THR A 56 6.62 30.19 -6.57
N PRO A 57 6.65 29.61 -7.79
CA PRO A 57 5.58 28.73 -8.25
C PRO A 57 5.47 27.47 -7.38
N PRO A 58 4.27 26.92 -7.16
CA PRO A 58 4.09 25.67 -6.43
C PRO A 58 4.54 24.45 -7.27
N ALA A 59 4.81 23.36 -6.55
CA ALA A 59 5.17 22.00 -6.97
C ALA A 59 4.97 21.63 -8.45
N SER A 60 6.04 21.10 -9.04
CA SER A 60 6.09 20.52 -10.39
C SER A 60 4.92 19.57 -10.66
N ALA A 61 4.21 19.84 -11.75
CA ALA A 61 3.19 18.96 -12.31
C ALA A 61 3.77 17.56 -12.62
N PRO A 62 2.94 16.49 -12.54
CA PRO A 62 3.37 15.14 -12.94
C PRO A 62 3.86 15.18 -14.40
N SER A 63 5.13 14.88 -14.59
CA SER A 63 5.74 14.83 -15.92
C SER A 63 5.24 13.57 -16.64
N ALA A 64 4.65 13.77 -17.82
CA ALA A 64 4.28 12.68 -18.71
C ALA A 64 5.51 11.81 -19.05
N PRO A 65 5.34 10.49 -19.25
CA PRO A 65 6.46 9.59 -19.49
C PRO A 65 7.23 9.99 -20.76
N PRO A 66 8.58 9.97 -20.74
CA PRO A 66 9.38 10.23 -21.92
C PRO A 66 9.30 9.04 -22.89
N THR A 67 9.27 9.32 -24.19
CA THR A 67 9.60 8.34 -25.23
C THR A 67 11.12 8.18 -25.25
N ASP A 68 11.65 7.09 -24.70
CA ASP A 68 13.09 6.84 -24.70
C ASP A 68 13.50 5.84 -25.78
N THR A 69 14.52 6.23 -26.55
CA THR A 69 15.29 5.42 -27.49
C THR A 69 16.74 5.43 -27.00
N GLY A 70 17.11 4.42 -26.22
CA GLY A 70 18.48 4.18 -25.76
C GLY A 70 18.97 2.77 -26.13
N PRO A 71 20.24 2.57 -26.53
CA PRO A 71 20.72 1.32 -27.11
C PRO A 71 21.39 0.39 -26.08
N GLY A 72 21.03 -0.89 -26.08
CA GLY A 72 21.74 -1.92 -25.32
C GLY A 72 21.09 -3.31 -25.42
N SER A 73 21.67 -4.15 -26.27
CA SER A 73 21.36 -5.58 -26.49
C SER A 73 20.06 -5.88 -27.24
N SER A 74 20.20 -6.68 -28.30
CA SER A 74 19.14 -7.01 -29.26
C SER A 74 18.03 -7.83 -28.62
N ILE A 75 17.07 -7.15 -28.01
CA ILE A 75 15.77 -7.74 -27.67
C ILE A 75 15.01 -7.88 -28.99
N THR A 76 14.93 -9.10 -29.54
CA THR A 76 14.05 -9.45 -30.67
C THR A 76 12.59 -9.52 -30.22
N CYS A 77 12.10 -8.45 -29.58
CA CYS A 77 10.72 -8.31 -29.16
C CYS A 77 10.16 -7.01 -29.70
N THR A 78 9.64 -7.06 -30.92
CA THR A 78 8.83 -5.96 -31.45
C THR A 78 7.38 -6.24 -31.05
N SER A 79 6.94 -5.62 -29.97
CA SER A 79 5.54 -5.65 -29.51
C SER A 79 4.74 -4.48 -30.09
N GLY A 80 3.41 -4.62 -30.09
CA GLY A 80 2.51 -3.47 -30.16
C GLY A 80 2.54 -2.70 -28.85
N ASP A 81 3.60 -1.92 -28.64
CA ASP A 81 3.76 -1.06 -27.47
C ASP A 81 2.65 -0.01 -27.43
N THR A 82 2.15 0.28 -26.23
CA THR A 82 1.13 1.33 -26.06
C THR A 82 1.51 2.34 -24.96
N PRO A 83 2.58 3.15 -25.15
CA PRO A 83 3.02 4.14 -24.16
C PRO A 83 1.93 5.14 -23.76
N VAL A 84 1.07 5.54 -24.69
CA VAL A 84 -0.07 6.42 -24.42
C VAL A 84 -1.06 5.78 -23.44
N VAL A 85 -1.32 4.48 -23.60
CA VAL A 85 -2.22 3.74 -22.70
C VAL A 85 -1.55 3.55 -21.34
N ALA A 86 -0.25 3.27 -21.31
CA ALA A 86 0.51 3.18 -20.06
C ALA A 86 0.49 4.50 -19.28
N ALA A 87 0.67 5.63 -19.96
CA ALA A 87 0.56 6.97 -19.36
C ALA A 87 -0.84 7.22 -18.75
N ALA A 88 -1.90 6.95 -19.51
CA ALA A 88 -3.27 7.10 -19.04
C ALA A 88 -3.60 6.20 -17.83
N ASN A 89 -3.06 4.98 -17.80
CA ASN A 89 -3.18 4.10 -16.63
C ASN A 89 -2.44 4.67 -15.42
N PHE A 90 -1.22 5.20 -15.59
CA PHE A 90 -0.48 5.81 -14.48
C PHE A 90 -1.20 7.03 -13.89
N GLU A 91 -1.78 7.87 -14.74
CA GLU A 91 -2.64 8.98 -14.29
C GLU A 91 -3.83 8.48 -13.48
N LEU A 92 -4.51 7.43 -13.95
CA LEU A 92 -5.64 6.86 -13.22
C LEU A 92 -5.24 6.19 -11.91
N VAL A 93 -4.10 5.49 -11.87
CA VAL A 93 -3.52 4.97 -10.62
C VAL A 93 -3.38 6.09 -9.60
N ASN A 94 -2.83 7.23 -10.01
CA ASN A 94 -2.67 8.39 -9.13
C ASN A 94 -3.98 9.07 -8.76
N ALA A 95 -4.99 9.08 -9.65
CA ALA A 95 -6.32 9.59 -9.34
C ALA A 95 -6.99 8.73 -8.25
N VAL A 96 -6.92 7.41 -8.37
CA VAL A 96 -7.47 6.48 -7.37
C VAL A 96 -6.71 6.53 -6.04
N ARG A 97 -5.38 6.65 -6.08
CA ARG A 97 -4.58 6.83 -4.86
C ARG A 97 -4.98 8.10 -4.12
N ALA A 98 -5.13 9.22 -4.83
CA ALA A 98 -5.59 10.48 -4.25
C ALA A 98 -7.01 10.36 -3.67
N ASP A 99 -7.94 9.73 -4.41
CA ASP A 99 -9.30 9.49 -3.95
C ASP A 99 -9.35 8.58 -2.70
N ALA A 100 -8.49 7.57 -2.63
CA ALA A 100 -8.31 6.70 -1.47
C ALA A 100 -7.65 7.38 -0.26
N GLY A 101 -7.11 8.60 -0.44
CA GLY A 101 -6.41 9.32 0.61
C GLY A 101 -4.98 8.83 0.87
N VAL A 102 -4.35 8.15 -0.10
CA VAL A 102 -2.94 7.76 -0.03
C VAL A 102 -2.07 8.62 -0.95
N PRO A 103 -0.78 8.83 -0.66
CA PRO A 103 0.10 9.66 -1.48
C PRO A 103 0.15 9.22 -2.93
N GLN A 104 0.15 10.17 -3.87
CA GLN A 104 0.36 9.85 -5.29
C GLN A 104 1.79 9.39 -5.56
N LEU A 105 1.97 8.55 -6.57
CA LEU A 105 3.27 8.11 -7.05
C LEU A 105 3.90 9.18 -7.94
N VAL A 106 5.20 9.39 -7.76
CA VAL A 106 6.06 10.10 -8.70
C VAL A 106 6.46 9.13 -9.80
N TYR A 107 6.28 9.52 -11.06
CA TYR A 107 6.73 8.68 -12.17
C TYR A 107 8.26 8.60 -12.16
N LEU A 108 8.80 7.37 -12.18
CA LEU A 108 10.24 7.13 -12.34
C LEU A 108 10.48 6.45 -13.70
N PRO A 109 11.21 7.07 -14.66
CA PRO A 109 11.42 6.49 -15.98
C PRO A 109 11.96 5.06 -15.98
N ALA A 110 12.87 4.75 -15.04
CA ALA A 110 13.41 3.41 -14.88
C ALA A 110 12.31 2.37 -14.54
N LEU A 111 11.36 2.68 -13.65
CA LEU A 111 10.23 1.80 -13.35
C LEU A 111 9.26 1.68 -14.52
N GLY A 112 9.09 2.74 -15.30
CA GLY A 112 8.30 2.68 -16.53
C GLY A 112 8.93 1.75 -17.56
N ALA A 113 10.25 1.82 -17.73
CA ALA A 113 10.99 0.94 -18.63
C ALA A 113 10.93 -0.53 -18.19
N THR A 114 11.17 -0.83 -16.91
CA THR A 114 11.11 -2.21 -16.38
C THR A 114 9.71 -2.79 -16.51
N ALA A 115 8.68 -2.02 -16.17
CA ALA A 115 7.29 -2.45 -16.32
C ALA A 115 6.94 -2.72 -17.79
N GLN A 116 7.44 -1.87 -18.71
CA GLN A 116 7.23 -2.06 -20.15
C GLN A 116 7.91 -3.33 -20.65
N ASP A 117 9.17 -3.56 -20.28
CA ASP A 117 9.90 -4.77 -20.66
C ASP A 117 9.25 -6.02 -20.10
N HIS A 118 8.83 -6.00 -18.83
CA HIS A 118 8.13 -7.14 -18.25
C HIS A 118 6.77 -7.37 -18.89
N ALA A 119 6.01 -6.32 -19.24
CA ALA A 119 4.78 -6.47 -20.00
C ALA A 119 5.02 -7.15 -21.36
N ARG A 120 6.13 -6.83 -22.04
CA ARG A 120 6.54 -7.52 -23.28
C ARG A 120 6.80 -9.00 -23.01
N TYR A 121 7.60 -9.32 -22.00
CA TYR A 121 7.88 -10.71 -21.60
C TYR A 121 6.60 -11.49 -21.29
N VAL A 122 5.70 -10.92 -20.48
CA VAL A 122 4.43 -11.54 -20.08
C VAL A 122 3.55 -11.84 -21.29
N ALA A 123 3.44 -10.89 -22.22
CA ALA A 123 2.66 -11.07 -23.44
C ALA A 123 3.29 -12.11 -24.40
N PHE A 124 4.63 -12.15 -24.54
CA PHE A 124 5.32 -13.03 -25.50
C PHE A 124 5.33 -14.49 -25.04
N ASN A 125 5.40 -14.70 -23.74
CA ASN A 125 5.67 -16.03 -23.17
C ASN A 125 4.44 -16.68 -22.54
N GLY A 126 3.25 -16.09 -22.64
CA GLY A 126 2.06 -16.65 -22.00
C GLY A 126 2.12 -16.64 -20.47
N ASN A 127 3.00 -15.83 -19.88
CA ASN A 127 3.20 -15.72 -18.44
C ASN A 127 2.10 -14.83 -17.80
N SER A 128 1.86 -14.97 -16.50
CA SER A 128 0.91 -14.17 -15.73
C SER A 128 1.42 -13.79 -14.33
N GLY A 129 2.68 -14.05 -14.03
CA GLY A 129 3.31 -13.70 -12.74
C GLY A 129 4.57 -12.86 -12.92
N SER A 130 5.15 -12.44 -11.81
CA SER A 130 6.29 -11.51 -11.75
C SER A 130 7.66 -12.09 -12.10
N SER A 131 7.75 -13.41 -12.27
CA SER A 131 9.00 -14.09 -12.58
C SER A 131 9.24 -14.23 -14.07
N GLU A 132 10.51 -14.18 -14.47
CA GLU A 132 10.94 -14.52 -15.83
C GLU A 132 11.83 -15.76 -15.86
N THR A 133 11.82 -16.45 -16.99
CA THR A 133 12.59 -17.66 -17.24
C THR A 133 13.72 -17.32 -18.21
N ALA A 134 14.96 -17.52 -17.77
CA ALA A 134 16.13 -17.27 -18.59
C ALA A 134 16.08 -18.08 -19.90
N GLY A 135 16.46 -17.42 -21.01
CA GLY A 135 16.47 -18.02 -22.35
C GLY A 135 15.15 -17.90 -23.12
N LEU A 136 14.07 -17.39 -22.51
CA LEU A 136 12.85 -17.04 -23.22
C LEU A 136 12.96 -15.63 -23.87
N PRO A 137 12.21 -15.37 -24.96
CA PRO A 137 12.13 -14.04 -25.55
C PRO A 137 11.79 -12.95 -24.53
N CYS A 138 12.41 -11.78 -24.69
CA CYS A 138 12.23 -10.59 -23.85
C CYS A 138 12.64 -10.74 -22.39
N PHE A 139 13.46 -11.75 -22.07
CA PHE A 139 14.04 -11.88 -20.73
C PHE A 139 14.93 -10.67 -20.40
N THR A 140 14.69 -10.07 -19.24
CA THR A 140 15.43 -8.95 -18.67
C THR A 140 15.93 -9.22 -17.25
N GLY A 141 15.31 -10.16 -16.53
CA GLY A 141 15.72 -10.58 -15.19
C GLY A 141 14.70 -11.52 -14.55
N ALA A 142 15.16 -12.56 -13.84
CA ALA A 142 14.30 -13.62 -13.33
C ALA A 142 13.33 -13.15 -12.24
N THR A 143 13.73 -12.13 -11.47
CA THR A 143 12.91 -11.52 -10.42
C THR A 143 12.72 -10.02 -10.63
N VAL A 144 11.72 -9.44 -9.96
CA VAL A 144 11.49 -7.99 -9.96
C VAL A 144 12.76 -7.25 -9.49
N GLU A 145 13.40 -7.75 -8.43
CA GLU A 145 14.64 -7.20 -7.88
C GLU A 145 15.75 -7.12 -8.93
N GLU A 146 15.94 -8.20 -9.70
CA GLU A 146 16.98 -8.27 -10.74
C GLU A 146 16.69 -7.27 -11.87
N ARG A 147 15.44 -7.18 -12.32
CA ARG A 147 15.04 -6.22 -13.36
C ARG A 147 15.21 -4.77 -12.91
N LEU A 148 14.77 -4.46 -11.69
CA LEU A 148 14.91 -3.12 -11.10
C LEU A 148 16.38 -2.74 -10.92
N ALA A 149 17.20 -3.65 -10.41
CA ALA A 149 18.63 -3.42 -10.22
C ALA A 149 19.35 -3.19 -11.57
N ALA A 150 18.99 -3.93 -12.62
CA ALA A 150 19.53 -3.74 -13.96
C ALA A 150 19.18 -2.36 -14.55
N ALA A 151 18.01 -1.80 -14.18
CA ALA A 151 17.59 -0.45 -14.53
C ALA A 151 18.15 0.65 -13.61
N GLY A 152 19.04 0.30 -12.66
CA GLY A 152 19.65 1.24 -11.73
C GLY A 152 18.74 1.68 -10.57
N VAL A 153 17.63 0.98 -10.34
CA VAL A 153 16.74 1.23 -9.20
C VAL A 153 17.24 0.41 -8.00
N ALA A 154 17.82 1.10 -7.01
CA ALA A 154 18.29 0.46 -5.79
C ALA A 154 17.10 0.10 -4.88
N PRO A 155 17.14 -1.03 -4.15
CA PRO A 155 16.09 -1.38 -3.20
C PRO A 155 16.11 -0.41 -2.02
N VAL A 156 14.94 0.16 -1.71
CA VAL A 156 14.75 0.98 -0.50
C VAL A 156 14.25 0.09 0.63
N GLN A 157 15.18 -0.43 1.43
CA GLN A 157 14.86 -1.30 2.55
C GLN A 157 14.32 -0.49 3.74
N ARG A 158 13.16 -0.90 4.26
CA ARG A 158 12.63 -0.38 5.52
C ARG A 158 12.10 -1.54 6.38
N PRO A 159 12.37 -1.56 7.69
CA PRO A 159 11.92 -2.64 8.57
C PRO A 159 10.40 -2.87 8.48
N GLY A 160 9.99 -4.13 8.28
CA GLY A 160 8.58 -4.54 8.27
C GLY A 160 7.78 -4.12 7.03
N MET A 161 8.44 -3.66 5.96
CA MET A 161 7.80 -3.12 4.75
C MET A 161 8.39 -3.72 3.47
N ARG A 162 7.56 -3.78 2.42
CA ARG A 162 7.99 -4.17 1.07
C ARG A 162 8.85 -3.05 0.43
N PRO A 163 10.08 -3.34 -0.03
CA PRO A 163 10.96 -2.34 -0.67
C PRO A 163 10.48 -1.88 -2.05
N HIS A 164 9.84 -2.80 -2.78
CA HIS A 164 9.23 -2.61 -4.09
C HIS A 164 8.07 -3.61 -4.23
N GLY A 165 7.31 -3.49 -5.31
CA GLY A 165 6.35 -4.51 -5.69
C GLY A 165 5.86 -4.31 -7.11
N GLU A 166 5.26 -5.37 -7.65
CA GLU A 166 4.79 -5.43 -9.02
C GLU A 166 3.38 -6.02 -9.04
N SER A 167 2.51 -5.45 -9.88
CA SER A 167 1.21 -6.03 -10.22
C SER A 167 1.21 -6.36 -11.70
N VAL A 168 1.04 -7.64 -12.02
CA VAL A 168 0.97 -8.15 -13.39
C VAL A 168 -0.47 -8.55 -13.71
N LEU A 169 -1.00 -8.01 -14.80
CA LEU A 169 -2.31 -8.39 -15.34
C LEU A 169 -2.12 -8.87 -16.78
N ALA A 170 -2.57 -10.09 -17.07
CA ALA A 170 -2.42 -10.72 -18.37
C ALA A 170 -3.70 -11.44 -18.80
N TYR A 171 -4.09 -11.27 -20.07
CA TYR A 171 -5.27 -11.94 -20.63
C TYR A 171 -5.03 -12.35 -22.07
N ASP A 172 -5.68 -13.42 -22.48
CA ASP A 172 -5.64 -13.93 -23.84
C ASP A 172 -6.50 -13.05 -24.78
N ALA A 173 -5.96 -12.74 -25.94
CA ALA A 173 -6.65 -12.04 -27.02
C ALA A 173 -7.56 -13.02 -27.81
N PRO A 174 -8.61 -12.56 -28.51
CA PRO A 174 -8.98 -11.19 -28.78
C PRO A 174 -10.04 -10.68 -27.81
N SER A 175 -9.84 -10.79 -26.49
CA SER A 175 -10.72 -10.10 -25.51
C SER A 175 -10.57 -8.57 -25.63
N SER A 176 -10.97 -8.01 -26.77
CA SER A 176 -10.89 -6.59 -27.15
C SER A 176 -11.86 -5.73 -26.35
N ALA A 177 -12.80 -6.35 -25.62
CA ALA A 177 -13.76 -5.63 -24.78
C ALA A 177 -13.19 -5.15 -23.43
N ALA A 178 -12.04 -5.66 -22.95
CA ALA A 178 -11.68 -5.52 -21.54
C ALA A 178 -10.51 -4.56 -21.26
N PHE A 179 -9.49 -4.43 -22.11
CA PHE A 179 -8.25 -3.71 -21.76
C PHE A 179 -8.27 -2.20 -22.05
N GLY A 180 -9.22 -1.47 -21.46
CA GLY A 180 -9.19 -0.01 -21.42
C GLY A 180 -8.14 0.55 -20.44
N PRO A 181 -7.89 1.87 -20.43
CA PRO A 181 -6.95 2.52 -19.52
C PRO A 181 -7.34 2.41 -18.03
N ALA A 182 -8.52 1.85 -17.73
CA ALA A 182 -9.01 1.67 -16.38
C ALA A 182 -8.74 0.30 -15.78
N LYS A 183 -8.37 -0.70 -16.60
CA LYS A 183 -8.45 -2.09 -16.18
C LYS A 183 -7.45 -2.45 -15.08
N ILE A 184 -6.24 -1.90 -15.08
CA ILE A 184 -5.31 -2.18 -13.96
C ILE A 184 -5.86 -1.73 -12.63
N VAL A 185 -6.51 -0.57 -12.63
CA VAL A 185 -7.10 0.00 -11.42
C VAL A 185 -8.31 -0.83 -11.00
N GLU A 186 -9.20 -1.17 -11.92
CA GLU A 186 -10.39 -1.98 -11.63
C GLU A 186 -10.01 -3.36 -11.07
N ASP A 187 -9.14 -4.11 -11.75
CA ASP A 187 -8.76 -5.45 -11.33
C ASP A 187 -7.90 -5.42 -10.07
N ALA A 188 -6.97 -4.47 -9.95
CA ALA A 188 -6.16 -4.33 -8.73
C ALA A 188 -7.05 -3.97 -7.54
N LEU A 189 -8.00 -3.03 -7.66
CA LEU A 189 -8.94 -2.74 -6.59
C LEU A 189 -9.86 -3.91 -6.28
N ASN A 190 -10.14 -4.81 -7.22
CA ASN A 190 -11.01 -5.96 -6.98
C ASN A 190 -10.26 -7.21 -6.51
N ASN A 191 -8.93 -7.25 -6.64
CA ASN A 191 -8.05 -8.28 -6.11
C ASN A 191 -7.43 -7.84 -4.77
N LEU A 192 -7.28 -8.75 -3.79
CA LEU A 192 -6.73 -8.36 -2.49
C LEU A 192 -5.28 -7.84 -2.59
N TYR A 193 -4.36 -8.61 -3.17
CA TYR A 193 -2.95 -8.23 -3.23
C TYR A 193 -2.68 -7.11 -4.24
N GLY A 194 -3.41 -7.10 -5.36
CA GLY A 194 -3.40 -5.96 -6.28
C GLY A 194 -3.78 -4.66 -5.57
N ARG A 195 -4.79 -4.69 -4.70
CA ARG A 195 -5.22 -3.53 -3.92
C ARG A 195 -4.19 -3.13 -2.87
N MET A 196 -3.60 -4.10 -2.18
CA MET A 196 -2.51 -3.87 -1.22
C MET A 196 -1.29 -3.24 -1.88
N LEU A 197 -1.01 -3.54 -3.15
CA LEU A 197 0.05 -2.86 -3.88
C LEU A 197 -0.38 -1.46 -4.32
N LEU A 198 -1.54 -1.36 -4.98
CA LEU A 198 -2.04 -0.12 -5.58
C LEU A 198 -2.24 0.99 -4.55
N LEU A 199 -2.69 0.63 -3.34
CA LEU A 199 -2.99 1.56 -2.26
C LEU A 199 -1.91 1.59 -1.17
N ASN A 200 -0.75 0.96 -1.39
CA ASN A 200 0.35 1.03 -0.43
C ASN A 200 0.82 2.49 -0.28
N PRO A 201 0.66 3.13 0.90
CA PRO A 201 1.04 4.53 1.08
C PRO A 201 2.57 4.71 1.16
N MET A 202 3.32 3.62 1.37
CA MET A 202 4.78 3.63 1.37
C MET A 202 5.38 3.61 -0.04
N ALA A 203 4.60 3.26 -1.06
CA ALA A 203 5.02 3.41 -2.45
C ALA A 203 5.01 4.89 -2.83
N GLN A 204 6.13 5.37 -3.37
CA GLN A 204 6.33 6.79 -3.67
C GLN A 204 6.72 7.02 -5.10
N GLN A 205 7.29 6.01 -5.74
CA GLN A 205 7.67 6.01 -7.13
C GLN A 205 6.95 4.88 -7.85
N GLY A 206 6.63 5.08 -9.12
CA GLY A 206 6.04 4.03 -9.93
C GLY A 206 6.23 4.21 -11.42
N GLY A 207 5.88 3.16 -12.15
CA GLY A 207 5.83 3.14 -13.61
C GLY A 207 4.83 2.10 -14.08
N VAL A 208 4.20 2.36 -15.24
CA VAL A 208 3.30 1.41 -15.88
C VAL A 208 3.85 1.06 -17.25
N GLY A 209 3.73 -0.22 -17.61
CA GLY A 209 4.08 -0.75 -18.92
C GLY A 209 2.95 -1.57 -19.50
N MET A 210 2.80 -1.54 -20.83
CA MET A 210 1.75 -2.29 -21.52
C MET A 210 2.23 -2.86 -22.85
N SER A 211 1.91 -4.13 -23.08
CA SER A 211 2.22 -4.84 -24.32
C SER A 211 0.96 -5.48 -24.89
N VAL A 212 0.75 -5.27 -26.20
CA VAL A 212 -0.31 -5.89 -26.97
C VAL A 212 0.30 -6.82 -28.02
N GLN A 213 -0.08 -8.08 -27.97
CA GLN A 213 0.22 -9.09 -28.97
C GLN A 213 -1.05 -9.71 -29.55
N PRO A 214 -0.95 -10.40 -30.71
CA PRO A 214 -2.12 -11.01 -31.34
C PRO A 214 -2.88 -11.99 -30.44
N GLN A 215 -2.16 -12.70 -29.55
CA GLN A 215 -2.72 -13.74 -28.68
C GLN A 215 -2.81 -13.35 -27.21
N ARG A 216 -2.14 -12.28 -26.78
CA ARG A 216 -2.08 -11.91 -25.36
C ARG A 216 -1.85 -10.43 -25.15
N ARG A 217 -2.36 -9.91 -24.04
CA ARG A 217 -2.13 -8.54 -23.59
C ARG A 217 -1.62 -8.58 -22.16
N ALA A 218 -0.71 -7.67 -21.84
CA ALA A 218 -0.13 -7.54 -20.51
C ALA A 218 -0.05 -6.08 -20.09
N LEU A 219 -0.30 -5.83 -18.81
CA LEU A 219 -0.21 -4.55 -18.16
C LEU A 219 0.49 -4.75 -16.82
N VAL A 220 1.53 -3.97 -16.56
CA VAL A 220 2.40 -4.10 -15.39
C VAL A 220 2.48 -2.75 -14.69
N LEU A 221 2.31 -2.76 -13.37
CA LEU A 221 2.60 -1.63 -12.49
C LEU A 221 3.77 -2.01 -11.59
N ASP A 222 4.87 -1.30 -11.72
CA ASP A 222 5.99 -1.36 -10.80
C ASP A 222 5.90 -0.19 -9.81
N VAL A 223 6.16 -0.46 -8.54
CA VAL A 223 6.24 0.56 -7.49
C VAL A 223 7.47 0.35 -6.60
N ALA A 224 8.02 1.46 -6.11
CA ALA A 224 9.13 1.46 -5.17
C ALA A 224 8.99 2.58 -4.13
N GLY A 225 9.66 2.41 -2.99
CA GLY A 225 9.91 3.52 -2.06
C GLY A 225 10.99 4.46 -2.59
N ALA A 226 11.05 5.69 -2.07
CA ALA A 226 12.16 6.62 -2.30
C ALA A 226 13.14 6.61 -1.11
N ALA A 227 14.44 6.79 -1.40
CA ALA A 227 15.53 6.67 -0.43
C ALA A 227 15.53 7.79 0.64
N ASP A 228 15.02 8.96 0.30
CA ASP A 228 15.03 10.19 1.11
C ASP A 228 13.72 10.42 1.89
N ALA A 229 12.77 9.50 1.79
CA ALA A 229 11.47 9.70 2.37
C ALA A 229 11.41 9.36 3.87
N SER A 230 11.56 10.38 4.73
CA SER A 230 10.91 10.39 6.04
C SER A 230 9.43 10.76 5.88
N ALA A 231 8.44 10.20 6.56
CA ALA A 231 8.43 9.64 7.90
C ALA A 231 7.30 8.61 8.02
N SER A 232 7.46 7.66 8.94
CA SER A 232 6.30 6.99 9.53
C SER A 232 5.37 8.07 10.08
N SER A 233 4.12 8.05 9.65
CA SER A 233 3.07 8.83 10.28
C SER A 233 1.98 7.87 10.73
N ASP A 234 1.22 8.27 11.75
CA ASP A 234 0.08 7.49 12.23
C ASP A 234 -1.15 7.64 11.29
N SER A 235 -0.91 8.05 10.03
CA SER A 235 -1.94 8.16 9.00
C SER A 235 -2.25 6.79 8.39
N PHE A 236 -3.50 6.64 7.99
CA PHE A 236 -4.01 5.43 7.38
C PHE A 236 -5.15 5.75 6.41
N ALA A 237 -5.39 4.83 5.49
CA ALA A 237 -6.50 4.82 4.56
C ALA A 237 -7.24 3.48 4.66
N VAL A 238 -8.52 3.50 4.31
CA VAL A 238 -9.34 2.28 4.20
C VAL A 238 -9.97 2.18 2.82
N TRP A 239 -10.21 0.96 2.37
CA TRP A 239 -10.95 0.68 1.16
C TRP A 239 -11.93 -0.49 1.38
N PRO A 240 -13.20 -0.41 0.96
CA PRO A 240 -13.85 0.77 0.39
C PRO A 240 -13.90 1.95 1.37
N ARG A 241 -14.05 3.15 0.81
CA ARG A 241 -14.25 4.37 1.61
C ARG A 241 -15.67 4.44 2.14
N ASP A 242 -15.89 5.35 3.09
CA ASP A 242 -17.24 5.67 3.55
C ASP A 242 -18.09 6.18 2.39
N GLY A 243 -19.30 5.62 2.26
CA GLY A 243 -20.25 5.94 1.21
C GLY A 243 -19.93 5.35 -0.16
N SER A 244 -18.91 4.49 -0.32
CA SER A 244 -18.66 3.81 -1.59
C SER A 244 -19.88 2.98 -2.03
N THR A 245 -20.23 3.02 -3.32
CA THR A 245 -21.35 2.26 -3.90
C THR A 245 -20.92 1.52 -5.15
N GLY A 246 -21.76 0.59 -5.64
CA GLY A 246 -21.49 -0.14 -6.89
C GLY A 246 -20.35 -1.15 -6.79
N LEU A 247 -19.99 -1.58 -5.58
CA LEU A 247 -18.87 -2.48 -5.36
C LEU A 247 -19.25 -3.92 -5.71
N PRO A 248 -18.34 -4.72 -6.27
CA PRO A 248 -18.60 -6.14 -6.49
C PRO A 248 -19.00 -6.86 -5.20
N VAL A 249 -19.82 -7.90 -5.34
CA VAL A 249 -20.17 -8.78 -4.22
C VAL A 249 -19.04 -9.73 -3.83
N ARG A 250 -18.07 -9.91 -4.73
CA ARG A 250 -16.96 -10.85 -4.60
C ARG A 250 -15.65 -10.21 -5.03
N MET A 251 -14.54 -10.65 -4.45
CA MET A 251 -13.22 -10.29 -4.98
C MET A 251 -12.97 -10.96 -6.33
N LEU A 252 -12.11 -10.35 -7.15
CA LEU A 252 -11.60 -10.97 -8.37
C LEU A 252 -10.82 -12.24 -8.02
N ALA A 253 -11.08 -13.32 -8.75
CA ALA A 253 -10.41 -14.59 -8.54
C ALA A 253 -8.89 -14.47 -8.70
N SER A 254 -8.16 -15.18 -7.84
CA SER A 254 -6.70 -15.24 -7.86
C SER A 254 -6.22 -16.63 -7.48
N ASN A 255 -5.09 -17.03 -8.06
CA ASN A 255 -4.33 -18.20 -7.64
C ASN A 255 -3.60 -17.98 -6.30
N MET A 256 -3.42 -16.73 -5.89
CA MET A 256 -2.82 -16.38 -4.61
C MET A 256 -3.92 -16.00 -3.60
N LYS A 257 -4.49 -17.01 -2.93
CA LYS A 257 -5.45 -16.81 -1.84
C LYS A 257 -4.74 -16.59 -0.50
N PRO A 258 -5.10 -15.57 0.30
CA PRO A 258 -4.44 -15.28 1.57
C PRO A 258 -4.66 -16.33 2.66
N LEU A 259 -5.73 -17.11 2.56
CA LEU A 259 -6.14 -18.11 3.55
C LEU A 259 -6.32 -19.48 2.89
N ASP A 260 -6.15 -20.56 3.68
CA ASP A 260 -6.18 -21.95 3.21
C ASP A 260 -7.57 -22.47 2.82
N ALA A 261 -8.63 -21.73 3.12
CA ALA A 261 -9.99 -22.16 2.87
C ALA A 261 -10.52 -21.70 1.50
N ALA A 262 -11.44 -22.50 0.92
CA ALA A 262 -12.32 -22.05 -0.16
C ALA A 262 -13.24 -20.88 0.24
N LEU A 263 -13.23 -20.53 1.53
CA LEU A 263 -14.08 -19.58 2.24
C LEU A 263 -13.64 -18.12 2.07
N THR A 264 -13.08 -17.71 0.94
CA THR A 264 -12.73 -16.28 0.74
C THR A 264 -13.13 -15.85 -0.65
N GLU A 265 -14.40 -15.51 -0.80
CA GLU A 265 -14.92 -15.02 -2.07
C GLU A 265 -15.64 -13.69 -1.93
N GLY A 266 -15.92 -13.20 -0.71
CA GLY A 266 -16.52 -11.87 -0.54
C GLY A 266 -15.58 -10.73 -0.90
N TYR A 267 -16.14 -9.55 -1.14
CA TYR A 267 -15.36 -8.36 -1.42
C TYR A 267 -14.65 -7.85 -0.13
N PRO A 268 -13.31 -7.80 -0.10
CA PRO A 268 -12.59 -7.50 1.13
C PRO A 268 -12.65 -6.01 1.47
N VAL A 269 -12.53 -5.72 2.76
CA VAL A 269 -12.26 -4.37 3.27
C VAL A 269 -10.81 -4.35 3.74
N THR A 270 -10.10 -3.26 3.48
CA THR A 270 -8.63 -3.19 3.63
C THR A 270 -8.21 -1.92 4.32
N LEU A 271 -7.14 -2.00 5.08
CA LEU A 271 -6.50 -0.92 5.83
C LEU A 271 -5.04 -0.82 5.36
N HIS A 272 -4.61 0.41 5.07
CA HIS A 272 -3.27 0.73 4.57
C HIS A 272 -2.71 1.89 5.39
N ALA A 273 -1.55 1.72 6.02
CA ALA A 273 -0.96 2.74 6.89
C ALA A 273 0.50 3.06 6.55
N LEU A 274 0.98 4.23 6.99
CA LEU A 274 2.42 4.58 6.92
C LEU A 274 3.22 4.06 8.13
N ALA A 275 2.55 3.44 9.10
CA ALA A 275 3.14 2.86 10.30
C ALA A 275 2.57 1.46 10.57
N PRO A 276 3.25 0.61 11.37
CA PRO A 276 2.72 -0.70 11.76
C PRO A 276 1.32 -0.61 12.39
N VAL A 277 0.49 -1.61 12.12
CA VAL A 277 -0.89 -1.67 12.58
C VAL A 277 -1.08 -2.84 13.53
N GLN A 278 -1.79 -2.60 14.64
CA GLN A 278 -2.32 -3.64 15.52
C GLN A 278 -3.84 -3.55 15.54
N VAL A 279 -4.53 -4.51 14.95
CA VAL A 279 -6.00 -4.56 14.87
C VAL A 279 -6.55 -5.30 16.09
N SER A 280 -7.41 -4.64 16.87
CA SER A 280 -8.12 -5.27 17.99
C SER A 280 -9.57 -5.63 17.62
N ARG A 281 -10.18 -4.89 16.68
CA ARG A 281 -11.48 -5.21 16.08
C ARG A 281 -11.49 -4.83 14.62
N PHE A 282 -11.96 -5.73 13.76
CA PHE A 282 -12.29 -5.44 12.37
C PHE A 282 -13.49 -6.30 12.01
N ALA A 283 -14.67 -5.69 11.96
CA ALA A 283 -15.93 -6.41 11.84
C ALA A 283 -16.83 -5.80 10.76
N MET A 284 -17.71 -6.63 10.21
CA MET A 284 -18.70 -6.24 9.22
C MET A 284 -20.09 -6.70 9.66
N THR A 285 -21.09 -5.84 9.48
CA THR A 285 -22.50 -6.14 9.73
C THR A 285 -23.38 -5.66 8.59
N TYR A 286 -24.56 -6.26 8.46
CA TYR A 286 -25.61 -5.73 7.58
C TYR A 286 -26.14 -4.42 8.17
N ALA A 287 -26.11 -3.31 7.42
CA ALA A 287 -26.45 -1.99 7.96
C ALA A 287 -27.92 -1.89 8.44
N GLY A 288 -28.85 -2.60 7.78
CA GLY A 288 -30.27 -2.57 8.13
C GLY A 288 -30.66 -3.43 9.34
N SER A 289 -30.02 -4.59 9.55
CA SER A 289 -30.38 -5.52 10.63
C SER A 289 -29.39 -5.55 11.79
N GLY A 290 -28.15 -5.08 11.59
CA GLY A 290 -27.06 -5.21 12.55
C GLY A 290 -26.50 -6.63 12.67
N ASN A 291 -27.00 -7.60 11.90
CA ASN A 291 -26.51 -8.97 11.93
C ASN A 291 -25.03 -9.04 11.47
N PRO A 292 -24.20 -9.87 12.11
CA PRO A 292 -22.81 -10.02 11.71
C PRO A 292 -22.66 -10.71 10.35
N VAL A 293 -21.67 -10.28 9.58
CA VAL A 293 -21.16 -10.97 8.39
C VAL A 293 -19.97 -11.83 8.82
N ALA A 294 -20.00 -13.13 8.51
CA ALA A 294 -18.85 -13.99 8.73
C ALA A 294 -17.67 -13.52 7.88
N ALA A 295 -16.57 -13.15 8.53
CA ALA A 295 -15.39 -12.60 7.89
C ALA A 295 -14.14 -12.89 8.72
N THR A 296 -13.04 -13.12 8.03
CA THR A 296 -11.74 -13.39 8.65
C THR A 296 -10.81 -12.18 8.52
N LEU A 297 -10.14 -11.83 9.63
CA LEU A 297 -9.06 -10.85 9.64
C LEU A 297 -7.78 -11.48 9.05
N VAL A 298 -7.20 -10.81 8.07
CA VAL A 298 -5.90 -11.13 7.46
C VAL A 298 -4.91 -10.03 7.80
N THR A 299 -3.74 -10.43 8.27
CA THR A 299 -2.59 -9.58 8.61
C THR A 299 -1.31 -10.27 8.12
N SER A 300 -0.16 -9.59 8.24
CA SER A 300 1.15 -10.21 7.99
C SER A 300 1.39 -11.50 8.81
N ALA A 301 0.71 -11.70 9.94
CA ALA A 301 0.91 -12.86 10.81
C ALA A 301 0.21 -14.14 10.32
N ASN A 302 -0.83 -14.04 9.50
CA ASN A 302 -1.61 -15.18 9.02
C ASN A 302 -1.81 -15.20 7.49
N ASP A 303 -1.19 -14.28 6.76
CA ASP A 303 -1.17 -14.30 5.30
C ASP A 303 -0.28 -15.43 4.76
N ARG A 304 -0.90 -16.41 4.11
CA ARG A 304 -0.23 -17.59 3.55
C ARG A 304 0.92 -17.26 2.60
N HIS A 305 0.79 -16.17 1.84
CA HIS A 305 1.80 -15.78 0.84
C HIS A 305 2.81 -14.77 1.38
N ALA A 306 2.71 -14.40 2.67
CA ALA A 306 3.55 -13.38 3.31
C ALA A 306 3.64 -12.08 2.49
N PHE A 307 2.55 -11.71 1.80
CA PHE A 307 2.47 -10.53 0.96
C PHE A 307 2.15 -9.29 1.79
N LEU A 308 1.21 -9.38 2.73
CA LEU A 308 0.83 -8.26 3.59
C LEU A 308 2.00 -7.85 4.49
N SER A 309 2.25 -6.55 4.55
CA SER A 309 3.25 -5.94 5.45
C SER A 309 2.66 -5.62 6.83
N GLN A 310 3.51 -5.23 7.79
CA GLN A 310 3.04 -4.94 9.16
C GLN A 310 2.13 -3.70 9.25
N ASN A 311 2.11 -2.86 8.23
CA ASN A 311 1.29 -1.66 8.10
C ASN A 311 -0.04 -1.90 7.36
N GLU A 312 -0.42 -3.16 7.16
CA GLU A 312 -1.58 -3.56 6.36
C GLU A 312 -2.45 -4.59 7.07
N ALA A 313 -3.76 -4.51 6.83
CA ALA A 313 -4.71 -5.52 7.27
C ALA A 313 -5.91 -5.60 6.30
N ALA A 314 -6.58 -6.75 6.28
CA ALA A 314 -7.81 -6.94 5.53
C ALA A 314 -8.85 -7.70 6.34
N LEU A 315 -10.12 -7.32 6.18
CA LEU A 315 -11.27 -8.11 6.58
C LEU A 315 -11.86 -8.77 5.34
N VAL A 316 -11.80 -10.09 5.28
CA VAL A 316 -12.21 -10.87 4.11
C VAL A 316 -13.49 -11.63 4.44
N PRO A 317 -14.64 -11.28 3.84
CA PRO A 317 -15.88 -12.01 4.07
C PRO A 317 -15.78 -13.45 3.56
N GLU A 318 -16.35 -14.37 4.34
CA GLU A 318 -16.22 -15.81 4.09
C GLU A 318 -17.10 -16.33 2.95
N ALA A 319 -18.03 -15.49 2.54
CA ALA A 319 -18.99 -15.72 1.48
C ALA A 319 -19.16 -14.43 0.65
N PRO A 320 -19.74 -14.54 -0.55
CA PRO A 320 -20.16 -13.40 -1.34
C PRO A 320 -21.07 -12.50 -0.53
N LEU A 321 -20.89 -11.21 -0.66
CA LEU A 321 -21.82 -10.26 -0.12
C LEU A 321 -23.15 -10.34 -0.90
N ALA A 322 -24.27 -10.10 -0.23
CA ALA A 322 -25.55 -9.92 -0.91
C ALA A 322 -25.50 -8.68 -1.81
N ALA A 323 -26.11 -8.77 -3.00
CA ALA A 323 -26.17 -7.68 -3.97
C ALA A 323 -27.08 -6.53 -3.49
N GLY A 324 -26.83 -5.31 -3.98
CA GLY A 324 -27.58 -4.10 -3.64
C GLY A 324 -27.66 -3.81 -2.13
N THR A 325 -26.73 -4.34 -1.33
CA THR A 325 -26.82 -4.35 0.13
C THR A 325 -25.81 -3.40 0.73
N GLN A 326 -26.24 -2.64 1.73
CA GLN A 326 -25.37 -1.76 2.51
C GLN A 326 -24.81 -2.50 3.73
N TYR A 327 -23.50 -2.39 3.92
CA TYR A 327 -22.76 -2.97 5.03
C TYR A 327 -22.14 -1.87 5.89
N ARG A 328 -22.09 -2.11 7.21
CA ARG A 328 -21.33 -1.31 8.15
C ARG A 328 -20.05 -2.04 8.50
N VAL A 329 -18.94 -1.29 8.50
CA VAL A 329 -17.64 -1.77 8.95
C VAL A 329 -17.27 -1.05 10.23
N GLU A 330 -16.70 -1.77 11.18
CA GLU A 330 -16.14 -1.23 12.41
C GLU A 330 -14.68 -1.65 12.55
N LEU A 331 -13.82 -0.67 12.86
CA LEU A 331 -12.38 -0.84 13.04
C LEU A 331 -11.95 -0.21 14.36
N ASP A 332 -11.34 -1.03 15.21
CA ASP A 332 -10.51 -0.61 16.34
C ASP A 332 -9.08 -1.09 16.09
N ALA A 333 -8.13 -0.16 16.06
CA ALA A 333 -6.74 -0.48 15.82
C ALA A 333 -5.80 0.52 16.49
N ILE A 334 -4.52 0.17 16.57
CA ILE A 334 -3.42 1.09 16.84
C ILE A 334 -2.63 1.23 15.54
N VAL A 335 -2.44 2.46 15.05
CA VAL A 335 -1.60 2.79 13.90
C VAL A 335 -0.38 3.52 14.44
N GLY A 336 0.80 2.90 14.37
CA GLY A 336 1.99 3.41 15.04
C GLY A 336 1.77 3.55 16.54
N THR A 337 1.57 4.77 17.01
CA THR A 337 1.28 5.08 18.43
C THR A 337 -0.15 5.54 18.69
N THR A 338 -0.92 5.77 17.64
CA THR A 338 -2.26 6.37 17.73
C THR A 338 -3.34 5.30 17.77
N ALA A 339 -4.19 5.34 18.79
CA ALA A 339 -5.42 4.54 18.83
C ALA A 339 -6.46 5.13 17.86
N VAL A 340 -7.06 4.26 17.06
CA VAL A 340 -8.01 4.60 16.00
C VAL A 340 -9.31 3.83 16.22
N HIS A 341 -10.42 4.56 16.18
CA HIS A 341 -11.76 4.02 16.05
C HIS A 341 -12.42 4.57 14.78
N ARG A 342 -13.00 3.69 13.96
CA ARG A 342 -13.75 4.05 12.74
C ARG A 342 -14.97 3.17 12.57
N SER A 343 -16.07 3.78 12.14
CA SER A 343 -17.25 3.10 11.61
C SER A 343 -17.65 3.78 10.31
N TRP A 344 -17.90 3.00 9.26
CA TRP A 344 -18.32 3.54 7.95
C TRP A 344 -19.22 2.58 7.19
N LEU A 345 -19.80 3.06 6.10
CA LEU A 345 -20.73 2.32 5.26
C LEU A 345 -20.20 2.13 3.84
N PHE A 346 -20.55 1.01 3.21
CA PHE A 346 -20.43 0.84 1.76
C PHE A 346 -21.59 0.01 1.21
N THR A 347 -21.84 0.10 -0.09
CA THR A 347 -22.95 -0.58 -0.77
C THR A 347 -22.43 -1.39 -1.97
N THR A 348 -22.84 -2.65 -2.05
CA THR A 348 -22.54 -3.49 -3.22
C THR A 348 -23.42 -3.15 -4.42
N ALA A 349 -22.96 -3.47 -5.63
CA ALA A 349 -23.74 -3.37 -6.85
C ALA A 349 -25.00 -4.28 -6.77
N PRO A 350 -26.11 -3.89 -7.44
CA PRO A 350 -27.31 -4.72 -7.59
C PRO A 350 -27.06 -6.05 -8.30
#